data_AF-A0A0K8J484-F1
#
_entry.id   AF-A0A0K8J484-F1
#
_cell.length_a   1.000
_cell.length_b   1.000
_cell.length_c   1.000
_cell.angle_alpha   90.00
_cell.angle_beta   90.00
_cell.angle_gamma   90.00
#
_symmetry.space_group_name_H-M   'P 1'
#
loop_
_entity.id
_entity.type
_entity.pdbx_description
1 polymer ?
#
loop_
_entity_poly.entity_id
_entity_poly.type
_entity_poly.pdbx_seq_one_letter_code
_entity_poly.pdbx_strand_id
1 'polypeptide(L)'
;MDEHTKIYTDGSFKKNKAGISFLIVSPGKSKILGYTNLRCKKNIQAELQAVIHALQYLLNISMSLENQKIEIITDEISIVDVFISQKYKIWDACQWKKENGGAVIKCAEEWFILSCLVKKIGDMIICFTKTSKEDRQNILVHGYANYARKLQFCKKNSIHIMEAENNEDFVFKEIVNVSENKEVDEILNMKRPWKSNKYKADFKWYIEGQHEIVYIDTHDIIITEEIHLNCNSLNFNTLFRTAAESHAISYPIAVRPLGNGKYSLVAGITRLITAKLFDISRVPCVITDFSNEEFLKQNLVNMGKIINR
;
A
#
# COMPACT_ATOMS: atom_id res chain seq x y z
N MET A 1 -10.23 -36.82 -19.39
CA MET A 1 -9.31 -35.71 -19.77
C MET A 1 -9.46 -34.68 -18.68
N ASP A 2 -8.37 -34.31 -18.01
CA ASP A 2 -8.41 -33.37 -16.91
C ASP A 2 -8.78 -31.97 -17.45
N GLU A 3 -10.05 -31.61 -17.31
CA GLU A 3 -10.64 -30.37 -17.81
C GLU A 3 -10.25 -29.18 -16.91
N HIS A 4 -9.09 -28.59 -17.17
CA HIS A 4 -8.61 -27.42 -16.43
C HIS A 4 -8.85 -26.13 -17.23
N THR A 5 -9.26 -25.08 -16.52
CA THR A 5 -9.33 -23.74 -17.12
C THR A 5 -7.91 -23.16 -17.15
N LYS A 6 -7.47 -22.73 -18.33
CA LYS A 6 -6.15 -22.10 -18.53
C LYS A 6 -6.32 -20.60 -18.68
N ILE A 7 -5.50 -19.82 -17.97
CA ILE A 7 -5.51 -18.36 -18.02
C ILE A 7 -4.12 -17.88 -18.40
N TYR A 8 -3.95 -17.44 -19.64
CA TYR A 8 -2.71 -16.83 -20.11
C TYR A 8 -2.70 -15.35 -19.75
N THR A 9 -1.58 -14.79 -19.31
CA THR A 9 -1.49 -13.39 -18.88
C THR A 9 -0.18 -12.75 -19.34
N ASP A 10 -0.21 -11.49 -19.74
CA ASP A 10 0.99 -10.71 -20.09
C ASP A 10 0.80 -9.21 -19.76
N GLY A 11 1.89 -8.58 -19.31
CA GLY A 11 1.99 -7.16 -19.04
C GLY A 11 3.04 -6.46 -19.91
N SER A 12 2.63 -5.41 -20.63
CA SER A 12 3.55 -4.55 -21.38
C SER A 12 3.75 -3.21 -20.68
N PHE A 13 4.99 -2.79 -20.44
CA PHE A 13 5.31 -1.53 -19.74
C PHE A 13 6.24 -0.60 -20.54
N LYS A 14 5.92 0.70 -20.59
CA LYS A 14 6.80 1.77 -21.11
C LYS A 14 6.45 3.13 -20.51
N LYS A 15 7.44 3.87 -19.99
CA LYS A 15 7.31 5.26 -19.50
C LYS A 15 6.07 5.51 -18.63
N ASN A 16 5.93 4.75 -17.53
CA ASN A 16 4.83 4.84 -16.56
C ASN A 16 3.44 4.44 -17.07
N LYS A 17 3.36 3.83 -18.25
CA LYS A 17 2.13 3.32 -18.83
C LYS A 17 2.29 1.83 -19.06
N ALA A 18 1.31 1.07 -18.59
CA ALA A 18 1.21 -0.35 -18.82
C ALA A 18 -0.06 -0.67 -19.60
N GLY A 19 0.03 -1.66 -20.47
CA GLY A 19 -1.12 -2.40 -20.97
C GLY A 19 -1.04 -3.81 -20.43
N ILE A 20 -2.17 -4.37 -20.06
CA ILE A 20 -2.27 -5.73 -19.56
C ILE A 20 -3.29 -6.47 -20.39
N SER A 21 -3.11 -7.78 -20.49
CA SER A 21 -4.13 -8.64 -21.07
C SER A 21 -4.11 -10.04 -20.48
N PHE A 22 -5.22 -10.73 -20.65
CA PHE A 22 -5.36 -12.12 -20.28
C PHE A 22 -6.29 -12.86 -21.24
N LEU A 23 -6.09 -14.16 -21.36
CA LEU A 23 -6.94 -15.06 -22.14
C LEU A 23 -7.39 -16.23 -21.27
N ILE A 24 -8.69 -16.39 -21.10
CA ILE A 24 -9.31 -17.53 -20.42
C ILE A 24 -9.73 -18.56 -21.48
N VAL A 25 -9.23 -19.78 -21.31
CA VAL A 25 -9.56 -20.95 -22.12
C VAL A 25 -10.16 -22.00 -21.20
N SER A 26 -11.47 -22.19 -21.30
CA SER A 26 -12.22 -23.16 -20.50
C SER A 26 -12.81 -24.25 -21.41
N PRO A 27 -12.71 -25.53 -21.03
CA PRO A 27 -13.33 -26.63 -21.76
C PRO A 27 -14.83 -26.37 -22.01
N GLY A 28 -15.28 -26.61 -23.25
CA GLY A 28 -16.68 -26.45 -23.64
C GLY A 28 -17.20 -25.01 -23.69
N LYS A 29 -16.35 -23.99 -23.54
CA LYS A 29 -16.73 -22.58 -23.59
C LYS A 29 -15.90 -21.81 -24.61
N SER A 30 -16.47 -20.72 -25.13
CA SER A 30 -15.73 -19.77 -25.97
C SER A 30 -14.57 -19.14 -25.21
N LYS A 31 -13.46 -18.88 -25.90
CA LYS A 31 -12.31 -18.19 -25.32
C LYS A 31 -12.67 -16.75 -25.01
N ILE A 32 -12.20 -16.26 -23.85
CA ILE A 32 -12.44 -14.88 -23.42
C ILE A 32 -11.10 -14.16 -23.34
N LEU A 33 -10.96 -13.06 -24.06
CA LEU A 33 -9.79 -12.20 -24.05
C LEU A 33 -10.14 -10.89 -23.36
N GLY A 34 -9.41 -10.55 -22.29
CA GLY A 34 -9.53 -9.29 -21.59
C GLY A 34 -8.30 -8.42 -21.79
N TYR A 35 -8.48 -7.12 -21.96
CA TYR A 35 -7.36 -6.17 -21.94
C TYR A 35 -7.76 -4.81 -21.36
N THR A 36 -6.76 -4.12 -20.79
CA THR A 36 -6.91 -2.74 -20.32
C THR A 36 -5.55 -2.07 -20.19
N ASN A 37 -5.54 -0.80 -19.81
CA ASN A 37 -4.31 -0.08 -19.51
C ASN A 37 -4.39 0.63 -18.17
N LEU A 38 -3.22 0.84 -17.58
CA LEU A 38 -3.09 1.47 -16.28
C LEU A 38 -1.72 2.14 -16.12
N ARG A 39 -1.61 2.93 -15.05
CA ARG A 39 -0.33 3.51 -14.66
C ARG A 39 0.42 2.53 -13.79
N CYS A 40 1.56 2.06 -14.29
CA CYS A 40 2.54 1.31 -13.52
C CYS A 40 3.81 2.14 -13.37
N LYS A 41 4.68 1.75 -12.45
CA LYS A 41 6.03 2.31 -12.28
C LYS A 41 7.11 1.32 -12.73
N LYS A 42 6.77 0.04 -12.90
CA LYS A 42 7.73 -1.06 -13.15
C LYS A 42 7.10 -2.12 -14.05
N ASN A 43 7.94 -2.91 -14.72
CA ASN A 43 7.48 -4.02 -15.56
C ASN A 43 6.74 -5.09 -14.75
N ILE A 44 7.35 -5.60 -13.68
CA ILE A 44 6.74 -6.58 -12.76
C ILE A 44 5.36 -6.13 -12.23
N GLN A 45 5.13 -4.83 -12.11
CA GLN A 45 3.81 -4.32 -11.71
C GLN A 45 2.76 -4.54 -12.80
N ALA A 46 3.12 -4.41 -14.08
CA ALA A 46 2.23 -4.74 -15.19
C ALA A 46 1.91 -6.24 -15.21
N GLU A 47 2.91 -7.10 -15.04
CA GLU A 47 2.71 -8.56 -14.99
C GLU A 47 1.77 -8.98 -13.86
N LEU A 48 2.02 -8.49 -12.64
CA LEU A 48 1.15 -8.76 -11.51
C LEU A 48 -0.28 -8.25 -11.76
N GLN A 49 -0.42 -7.09 -12.39
CA GLN A 49 -1.72 -6.51 -12.68
C GLN A 49 -2.48 -7.32 -13.75
N ALA A 50 -1.80 -7.92 -14.72
CA ALA A 50 -2.42 -8.81 -15.70
C ALA A 50 -3.07 -10.02 -15.01
N VAL A 51 -2.35 -10.67 -14.09
CA VAL A 51 -2.88 -11.79 -13.30
C VAL A 51 -4.02 -11.34 -12.39
N ILE A 52 -3.84 -10.22 -11.67
CA ILE A 52 -4.86 -9.68 -10.76
C ILE A 52 -6.17 -9.43 -11.51
N HIS A 53 -6.13 -8.75 -12.66
CA HIS A 53 -7.33 -8.44 -13.42
C HIS A 53 -8.00 -9.70 -13.99
N ALA A 54 -7.23 -10.72 -14.38
CA ALA A 54 -7.77 -12.00 -14.83
C ALA A 54 -8.55 -12.70 -13.70
N LEU A 55 -7.99 -12.76 -12.49
CA LEU A 55 -8.65 -13.37 -11.33
C LEU A 55 -9.87 -12.55 -10.84
N GLN A 56 -9.79 -11.22 -10.88
CA GLN A 56 -10.91 -10.35 -10.56
C GLN A 56 -12.07 -10.55 -11.54
N TYR A 57 -11.76 -10.62 -12.84
CA TYR A 57 -12.76 -10.89 -13.85
C TYR A 57 -13.39 -12.28 -13.66
N LEU A 58 -12.58 -13.29 -13.32
CA LEU A 58 -13.05 -14.65 -13.04
C LEU A 58 -14.06 -14.68 -11.88
N LEU A 59 -13.78 -13.97 -10.78
CA LEU A 59 -14.72 -13.81 -9.66
C LEU A 59 -15.98 -13.06 -10.10
N ASN A 60 -15.83 -12.04 -10.94
CA ASN A 60 -16.96 -11.25 -11.44
C ASN A 60 -17.97 -12.08 -12.24
N ILE A 61 -17.49 -12.95 -13.14
CA ILE A 61 -18.37 -13.78 -13.98
C ILE A 61 -18.93 -15.01 -13.26
N SER A 62 -18.60 -15.20 -11.97
CA SER A 62 -19.09 -16.30 -11.13
C SER A 62 -19.07 -17.65 -11.86
N MET A 63 -17.99 -17.91 -12.61
CA MET A 63 -17.79 -19.24 -13.21
C MET A 63 -17.88 -20.26 -12.07
N SER A 64 -18.61 -21.36 -12.26
CA SER A 64 -18.64 -22.45 -11.29
C SER A 64 -17.23 -22.98 -11.08
N LEU A 65 -16.55 -22.46 -10.05
CA LEU A 65 -15.19 -22.84 -9.66
C LEU A 65 -15.17 -24.19 -8.93
N GLU A 66 -16.35 -24.72 -8.58
CA GLU A 66 -16.49 -26.01 -7.92
C GLU A 66 -15.87 -27.10 -8.79
N ASN A 67 -14.79 -27.71 -8.27
CA ASN A 67 -14.03 -28.83 -8.84
C ASN A 67 -13.18 -28.55 -10.08
N GLN A 68 -13.08 -27.31 -10.57
CA GLN A 68 -12.28 -27.00 -11.76
C GLN A 68 -10.91 -26.42 -11.38
N LYS A 69 -9.82 -27.17 -11.64
CA LYS A 69 -8.47 -26.60 -11.47
C LYS A 69 -8.23 -25.46 -12.47
N ILE A 70 -7.55 -24.43 -12.01
CA ILE A 70 -7.18 -23.24 -12.79
C ILE A 70 -5.67 -23.19 -12.90
N GLU A 71 -5.18 -23.13 -14.12
CA GLU A 71 -3.78 -22.94 -14.43
C GLU A 71 -3.54 -21.51 -14.90
N ILE A 72 -2.82 -20.71 -14.10
CA ILE A 72 -2.33 -19.39 -14.50
C ILE A 72 -1.00 -19.56 -15.22
N ILE A 73 -0.94 -19.11 -16.47
CA ILE A 73 0.19 -19.26 -17.36
C ILE A 73 0.76 -17.86 -17.65
N THR A 74 1.97 -17.61 -17.19
CA THR A 74 2.65 -16.31 -17.32
C THR A 74 4.10 -16.48 -17.73
N ASP A 75 4.68 -15.48 -18.37
CA ASP A 75 6.12 -15.40 -18.63
C ASP A 75 6.90 -14.71 -17.51
N GLU A 76 6.27 -14.29 -16.41
CA GLU A 76 6.98 -13.69 -15.28
C GLU A 76 7.32 -14.77 -14.25
N ILE A 77 8.56 -15.27 -14.30
CA ILE A 77 9.03 -16.39 -13.46
C ILE A 77 8.93 -16.06 -11.97
N SER A 78 9.10 -14.79 -11.59
CA SER A 78 9.01 -14.40 -10.18
C SER A 78 7.61 -14.62 -9.59
N ILE A 79 6.54 -14.52 -10.39
CA ILE A 79 5.17 -14.85 -9.97
C ILE A 79 5.06 -16.35 -9.74
N VAL A 80 5.50 -17.14 -10.72
CA VAL A 80 5.50 -18.61 -10.65
C VAL A 80 6.24 -19.09 -9.39
N ASP A 81 7.46 -18.62 -9.16
CA ASP A 81 8.29 -19.01 -8.02
C ASP A 81 7.62 -18.70 -6.68
N VAL A 82 7.00 -17.52 -6.54
CA VAL A 82 6.35 -17.09 -5.30
C VAL A 82 5.18 -17.98 -4.93
N PHE A 83 4.37 -18.40 -5.90
CA PHE A 83 3.19 -19.22 -5.65
C PHE A 83 3.53 -20.71 -5.54
N ILE A 84 4.48 -21.23 -6.33
CA ILE A 84 4.96 -22.61 -6.20
C ILE A 84 5.63 -22.82 -4.83
N SER A 85 6.53 -21.92 -4.43
CA SER A 85 7.21 -22.02 -3.13
C SER A 85 6.36 -21.54 -1.94
N GLN A 86 5.13 -21.08 -2.19
CA GLN A 86 4.24 -20.49 -1.19
C GLN A 86 4.88 -19.35 -0.37
N LYS A 87 5.81 -18.61 -0.97
CA LYS A 87 6.56 -17.52 -0.31
C LYS A 87 5.65 -16.43 0.23
N TYR A 88 4.49 -16.22 -0.37
CA TYR A 88 3.49 -15.28 0.13
C TYR A 88 2.93 -15.66 1.51
N LYS A 89 2.93 -16.94 1.90
CA LYS A 89 2.53 -17.37 3.26
C LYS A 89 3.55 -16.96 4.31
N ILE A 90 4.84 -16.94 3.95
CA ILE A 90 5.89 -16.39 4.80
C ILE A 90 5.66 -14.88 4.97
N TRP A 91 5.29 -14.19 3.89
CA TRP A 91 4.94 -12.77 3.95
C TRP A 91 3.70 -12.53 4.82
N ASP A 92 2.66 -13.36 4.75
CA ASP A 92 1.51 -13.30 5.65
C ASP A 92 1.93 -13.42 7.12
N ALA A 93 2.79 -14.40 7.44
CA ALA A 93 3.28 -14.62 8.81
C ALA A 93 4.05 -13.39 9.36
N CYS A 94 4.78 -12.69 8.50
CA CYS A 94 5.48 -11.45 8.86
C CYS A 94 4.62 -10.18 8.67
N GLN A 95 3.31 -10.31 8.50
CA GLN A 95 2.38 -9.20 8.23
C GLN A 95 2.83 -8.30 7.08
N TRP A 96 3.46 -8.90 6.06
CA TRP A 96 3.98 -8.23 4.87
C TRP A 96 4.97 -7.10 5.17
N LYS A 97 5.63 -7.15 6.34
CA LYS A 97 6.62 -6.17 6.80
C LYS A 97 8.01 -6.79 6.89
N LYS A 98 9.01 -5.96 6.68
CA LYS A 98 10.40 -6.21 7.10
C LYS A 98 10.58 -5.81 8.56
N GLU A 99 11.71 -6.17 9.15
CA GLU A 99 12.10 -5.75 10.50
C GLU A 99 12.06 -4.23 10.68
N ASN A 100 12.44 -3.46 9.66
CA ASN A 100 12.39 -1.99 9.68
C ASN A 100 10.98 -1.40 9.48
N GLY A 101 9.93 -2.22 9.50
CA GLY A 101 8.54 -1.81 9.32
C GLY A 101 8.13 -1.49 7.86
N GLY A 102 9.07 -1.46 6.93
CA GLY A 102 8.81 -1.28 5.50
C GLY A 102 8.17 -2.52 4.87
N ALA A 103 7.62 -2.37 3.66
CA ALA A 103 7.03 -3.50 2.93
C ALA A 103 8.05 -4.61 2.65
N VAL A 104 7.64 -5.88 2.79
CA VAL A 104 8.50 -7.06 2.62
C VAL A 104 9.12 -7.16 1.22
N ILE A 105 8.43 -6.67 0.20
CA ILE A 105 8.84 -6.76 -1.20
C ILE A 105 8.49 -5.49 -1.98
N LYS A 106 9.19 -5.25 -3.09
CA LYS A 106 8.78 -4.24 -4.09
C LYS A 106 7.42 -4.67 -4.68
N CYS A 107 6.56 -3.70 -5.00
CA CYS A 107 5.19 -3.98 -5.48
C CYS A 107 4.37 -4.82 -4.49
N ALA A 108 4.62 -4.65 -3.17
CA ALA A 108 3.90 -5.39 -2.13
C ALA A 108 2.37 -5.23 -2.23
N GLU A 109 1.89 -4.10 -2.73
CA GLU A 109 0.44 -3.87 -2.93
C GLU A 109 -0.14 -4.87 -3.92
N GLU A 110 0.48 -5.02 -5.09
CA GLU A 110 0.04 -5.98 -6.10
C GLU A 110 0.20 -7.42 -5.62
N TRP A 111 1.35 -7.76 -5.01
CA TRP A 111 1.56 -9.10 -4.45
C TRP A 111 0.52 -9.47 -3.39
N PHE A 112 0.16 -8.52 -2.52
CA PHE A 112 -0.84 -8.74 -1.48
C PHE A 112 -2.22 -8.97 -2.07
N ILE A 113 -2.66 -8.10 -2.98
CA ILE A 113 -3.95 -8.25 -3.69
C ILE A 113 -4.00 -9.61 -4.39
N LEU A 114 -2.94 -9.98 -5.11
CA LEU A 114 -2.87 -11.27 -5.79
C LEU A 114 -2.97 -12.44 -4.79
N SER A 115 -2.26 -12.37 -3.66
CA SER A 115 -2.35 -13.40 -2.62
C SER A 115 -3.77 -13.52 -2.03
N CYS A 116 -4.48 -12.39 -1.87
CA CYS A 116 -5.85 -12.39 -1.37
C CYS A 116 -6.81 -13.02 -2.38
N LEU A 117 -6.65 -12.71 -3.68
CA LEU A 117 -7.45 -13.33 -4.75
C LEU A 117 -7.22 -14.83 -4.83
N VAL A 118 -5.96 -15.28 -4.75
CA VAL A 118 -5.63 -16.71 -4.76
C VAL A 118 -6.24 -17.42 -3.55
N LYS A 119 -6.10 -16.85 -2.34
CA LYS A 119 -6.72 -17.40 -1.12
C LYS A 119 -8.25 -17.42 -1.20
N LYS A 120 -8.86 -16.42 -1.83
CA LYS A 120 -10.32 -16.33 -2.00
C LYS A 120 -10.85 -17.39 -2.95
N ILE A 121 -10.16 -17.63 -4.06
CA ILE A 121 -10.53 -18.69 -5.02
C ILE A 121 -10.20 -20.07 -4.45
N GLY A 122 -9.05 -20.21 -3.79
CA GLY A 122 -8.60 -21.43 -3.14
C GLY A 122 -7.22 -21.86 -3.61
N ASP A 123 -6.27 -21.97 -2.67
CA ASP A 123 -4.87 -22.36 -2.94
C ASP A 123 -4.74 -23.72 -3.65
N MET A 124 -5.68 -24.65 -3.44
CA MET A 124 -5.66 -25.98 -4.05
C MET A 124 -6.24 -26.00 -5.47
N ILE A 125 -6.93 -24.93 -5.86
CA ILE A 125 -7.62 -24.80 -7.14
C ILE A 125 -6.70 -24.14 -8.17
N ILE A 126 -5.90 -23.15 -7.74
CA ILE A 126 -5.03 -22.38 -8.62
C ILE A 126 -3.60 -22.93 -8.60
N CYS A 127 -3.03 -23.21 -9.78
CA CYS A 127 -1.60 -23.39 -9.98
C CYS A 127 -1.02 -22.34 -10.92
N PHE A 128 0.29 -22.15 -10.85
CA PHE A 128 1.04 -21.20 -11.69
C PHE A 128 2.10 -21.95 -12.48
N THR A 129 2.12 -21.73 -13.79
CA THR A 129 3.07 -22.36 -14.72
C THR A 129 3.75 -21.30 -15.57
N LYS A 130 5.03 -21.54 -15.85
CA LYS A 130 5.80 -20.70 -16.77
C LYS A 130 5.45 -21.04 -18.21
N THR A 131 5.10 -20.05 -19.00
CA THR A 131 4.86 -20.23 -20.44
C THR A 131 6.15 -20.41 -21.24
N SER A 132 6.04 -21.05 -22.41
CA SER A 132 7.07 -21.03 -23.45
C SER A 132 6.92 -19.82 -24.36
N LYS A 133 8.01 -19.41 -25.03
CA LYS A 133 8.00 -18.31 -26.01
C LYS A 133 7.25 -18.66 -27.30
N GLU A 134 7.08 -19.94 -27.58
CA GLU A 134 6.46 -20.46 -28.80
C GLU A 134 4.95 -20.72 -28.63
N ASP A 135 4.44 -20.58 -27.40
CA ASP A 135 3.02 -20.74 -27.12
C ASP A 135 2.20 -19.64 -27.83
N ARG A 136 1.35 -20.06 -28.77
CA ARG A 136 0.49 -19.17 -29.57
C ARG A 136 -0.43 -18.31 -28.71
N GLN A 137 -0.96 -18.86 -27.60
CA GLN A 137 -1.84 -18.11 -26.69
C GLN A 137 -1.05 -17.04 -25.94
N ASN A 138 0.21 -17.32 -25.59
CA ASN A 138 1.10 -16.34 -24.99
C ASN A 138 1.43 -15.19 -25.96
N ILE A 139 1.69 -15.51 -27.23
CA ILE A 139 1.92 -14.50 -28.28
C ILE A 139 0.71 -13.59 -28.44
N LEU A 140 -0.50 -14.15 -28.38
CA LEU A 140 -1.75 -13.39 -28.46
C LEU A 140 -1.88 -12.38 -27.32
N VAL A 141 -1.76 -12.81 -26.06
CA VAL A 141 -1.84 -11.90 -24.90
C VAL A 141 -0.72 -10.86 -24.95
N HIS A 142 0.49 -11.23 -25.36
CA HIS A 142 1.57 -10.26 -25.53
C HIS A 142 1.26 -9.15 -26.55
N GLY A 143 0.61 -9.53 -27.67
CA GLY A 143 0.11 -8.59 -28.67
C GLY A 143 -0.91 -7.60 -28.08
N TYR A 144 -1.88 -8.11 -27.33
CA TYR A 144 -2.94 -7.30 -26.73
C TYR A 144 -2.47 -6.42 -25.57
N ALA A 145 -1.54 -6.88 -24.74
CA ALA A 145 -0.91 -6.04 -23.72
C ALA A 145 -0.16 -4.85 -24.36
N ASN A 146 0.56 -5.09 -25.46
CA ASN A 146 1.22 -4.03 -26.23
C ASN A 146 0.23 -3.06 -26.89
N TYR A 147 -0.86 -3.59 -27.44
CA TYR A 147 -1.95 -2.78 -28.01
C TYR A 147 -2.59 -1.89 -26.94
N ALA A 148 -3.01 -2.47 -25.81
CA ALA A 148 -3.67 -1.77 -24.72
C ALA A 148 -2.79 -0.64 -24.15
N ARG A 149 -1.46 -0.86 -24.04
CA ARG A 149 -0.50 0.17 -23.61
C ARG A 149 -0.52 1.41 -24.52
N LYS A 150 -0.87 1.27 -25.81
CA LYS A 150 -0.91 2.38 -26.76
C LYS A 150 -2.23 3.17 -26.70
N LEU A 151 -3.32 2.58 -26.19
CA LEU A 151 -4.65 3.22 -26.08
C LEU A 151 -4.70 4.38 -25.08
N GLN A 152 -5.73 5.24 -25.16
CA GLN A 152 -6.00 6.23 -24.10
C GLN A 152 -6.37 5.54 -22.78
N PHE A 153 -6.13 6.21 -21.65
CA PHE A 153 -6.38 5.61 -20.34
C PHE A 153 -7.85 5.22 -20.17
N CYS A 154 -8.10 3.95 -19.86
CA CYS A 154 -9.42 3.47 -19.51
C CYS A 154 -9.80 3.93 -18.08
N LYS A 155 -11.10 3.86 -17.76
CA LYS A 155 -11.56 4.03 -16.38
C LYS A 155 -10.88 2.99 -15.47
N LYS A 156 -10.61 3.38 -14.23
CA LYS A 156 -9.96 2.51 -13.24
C LYS A 156 -10.80 1.23 -13.06
N ASN A 157 -10.15 0.07 -12.98
CA ASN A 157 -10.77 -1.25 -12.84
C ASN A 157 -11.68 -1.67 -14.01
N SER A 158 -11.65 -0.98 -15.14
CA SER A 158 -12.42 -1.36 -16.34
C SER A 158 -11.59 -2.24 -17.27
N ILE A 159 -12.20 -3.31 -17.78
CA ILE A 159 -11.59 -4.29 -18.68
C ILE A 159 -12.43 -4.38 -19.94
N HIS A 160 -11.80 -4.27 -21.11
CA HIS A 160 -12.44 -4.57 -22.38
C HIS A 160 -12.44 -6.07 -22.57
N ILE A 161 -13.62 -6.65 -22.78
CA ILE A 161 -13.81 -8.08 -22.96
C ILE A 161 -14.14 -8.37 -24.41
N MET A 162 -13.46 -9.36 -24.96
CA MET A 162 -13.70 -9.93 -26.27
C MET A 162 -13.97 -11.43 -26.13
N GLU A 163 -14.81 -11.98 -27.00
CA GLU A 163 -15.15 -13.39 -27.05
C GLU A 163 -14.83 -13.97 -28.42
N ALA A 164 -14.33 -15.20 -28.45
CA ALA A 164 -14.00 -15.87 -29.71
C ALA A 164 -15.25 -16.40 -30.42
N GLU A 165 -15.45 -16.04 -31.69
CA GLU A 165 -16.55 -16.56 -32.52
C GLU A 165 -16.19 -17.91 -33.18
N ASN A 166 -14.94 -18.06 -33.64
CA ASN A 166 -14.45 -19.24 -34.38
C ASN A 166 -13.14 -19.80 -33.81
N ASN A 167 -12.95 -19.77 -32.49
CA ASN A 167 -11.70 -20.13 -31.78
C ASN A 167 -10.44 -19.30 -32.11
N GLU A 168 -10.47 -18.45 -33.13
CA GLU A 168 -9.35 -17.60 -33.56
C GLU A 168 -9.71 -16.11 -33.60
N ASP A 169 -10.89 -15.76 -34.13
CA ASP A 169 -11.35 -14.37 -34.22
C ASP A 169 -12.05 -13.92 -32.95
N PHE A 170 -11.61 -12.78 -32.40
CA PHE A 170 -12.18 -12.18 -31.20
C PHE A 170 -13.04 -10.97 -31.58
N VAL A 171 -14.27 -10.95 -31.07
CA VAL A 171 -15.21 -9.84 -31.25
C VAL A 171 -15.45 -9.14 -29.92
N PHE A 172 -15.57 -7.82 -29.95
CA PHE A 172 -15.86 -7.03 -28.76
C PHE A 172 -17.22 -7.43 -28.18
N LYS A 173 -17.24 -7.71 -26.87
CA LYS A 173 -18.45 -8.08 -26.15
C LYS A 173 -18.93 -6.94 -25.26
N GLU A 174 -18.08 -6.48 -24.35
CA GLU A 174 -18.47 -5.51 -23.32
C GLU A 174 -17.26 -4.85 -22.65
N ILE A 175 -17.54 -3.86 -21.80
CA ILE A 175 -16.57 -3.28 -20.85
C ILE A 175 -17.06 -3.62 -19.44
N VAL A 176 -16.27 -4.39 -18.70
CA VAL A 176 -16.61 -4.81 -17.34
C VAL A 176 -15.84 -3.99 -16.32
N ASN A 177 -16.54 -3.47 -15.32
CA ASN A 177 -15.94 -2.83 -14.16
C ASN A 177 -15.86 -3.82 -12.99
N VAL A 178 -14.68 -4.40 -12.77
CA VAL A 178 -14.55 -5.50 -11.80
C VAL A 178 -14.74 -5.08 -10.34
N SER A 179 -14.74 -3.79 -10.02
CA SER A 179 -15.07 -3.32 -8.66
C SER A 179 -16.57 -3.30 -8.35
N GLU A 180 -17.44 -3.64 -9.30
CA GLU A 180 -18.87 -3.84 -9.01
C GLU A 180 -19.14 -5.18 -8.32
N ASN A 181 -18.22 -6.13 -8.44
CA ASN A 181 -18.27 -7.37 -7.67
C ASN A 181 -17.86 -7.10 -6.22
N LYS A 182 -18.76 -7.44 -5.28
CA LYS A 182 -18.57 -7.21 -3.84
C LYS A 182 -17.29 -7.84 -3.29
N GLU A 183 -16.97 -9.07 -3.69
CA GLU A 183 -15.79 -9.77 -3.19
C GLU A 183 -14.49 -9.15 -3.68
N VAL A 184 -14.47 -8.72 -4.94
CA VAL A 184 -13.35 -7.98 -5.53
C VAL A 184 -13.19 -6.62 -4.83
N ASP A 185 -14.29 -5.90 -4.60
CA ASP A 185 -14.27 -4.61 -3.90
C ASP A 185 -13.71 -4.73 -2.47
N GLU A 186 -14.15 -5.75 -1.72
CA GLU A 186 -13.62 -6.04 -0.37
C GLU A 186 -12.09 -6.22 -0.40
N ILE A 187 -11.56 -7.03 -1.33
CA ILE A 187 -10.11 -7.26 -1.48
C ILE A 187 -9.37 -5.97 -1.85
N LEU A 188 -9.91 -5.20 -2.80
CA LEU A 188 -9.32 -3.94 -3.24
C LEU A 188 -9.24 -2.92 -2.10
N ASN A 189 -10.23 -2.92 -1.20
CA ASN A 189 -10.34 -2.02 -0.06
C ASN A 189 -9.67 -2.53 1.23
N MET A 190 -9.09 -3.75 1.23
CA MET A 190 -8.38 -4.28 2.40
C MET A 190 -7.24 -3.35 2.85
N LYS A 191 -7.17 -3.08 4.15
CA LYS A 191 -6.07 -2.33 4.74
C LYS A 191 -4.74 -3.05 4.48
N ARG A 192 -3.79 -2.35 3.85
CA ARG A 192 -2.46 -2.93 3.55
C ARG A 192 -1.66 -3.06 4.84
N PRO A 193 -1.22 -4.27 5.24
CA PRO A 193 -0.57 -4.49 6.53
C PRO A 193 0.67 -3.61 6.78
N TRP A 194 1.50 -3.39 5.76
CA TRP A 194 2.71 -2.57 5.82
C TRP A 194 2.45 -1.07 5.66
N LYS A 195 1.26 -0.67 5.18
CA LYS A 195 0.83 0.71 5.33
C LYS A 195 0.43 0.78 6.80
N SER A 196 1.38 1.18 7.65
CA SER A 196 1.04 1.62 9.00
C SER A 196 -0.18 2.52 8.87
N ASN A 197 -1.10 2.40 9.82
CA ASN A 197 -2.02 3.49 10.04
C ASN A 197 -1.16 4.75 10.15
N LYS A 198 -1.09 5.54 9.07
CA LYS A 198 -0.92 6.99 9.13
C LYS A 198 -2.30 7.56 9.49
N TYR A 199 -3.05 6.98 10.41
CA TYR A 199 -3.08 7.62 11.71
C TYR A 199 -1.64 7.77 12.26
N LYS A 200 -0.90 8.88 12.04
CA LYS A 200 -1.33 10.18 12.56
C LYS A 200 -2.52 10.06 13.52
N ALA A 201 -2.49 9.12 14.47
CA ALA A 201 -2.74 9.55 15.81
C ALA A 201 -1.60 10.55 15.97
N ASP A 202 -1.91 11.83 15.78
CA ASP A 202 -1.09 12.86 16.40
C ASP A 202 -0.84 12.28 17.78
N PHE A 203 0.42 11.95 18.08
CA PHE A 203 0.80 11.44 19.38
C PHE A 203 0.37 12.54 20.35
N LYS A 204 -0.87 12.43 20.85
CA LYS A 204 -1.52 13.38 21.74
C LYS A 204 -1.03 13.02 23.12
N TRP A 205 0.23 13.33 23.34
CA TRP A 205 0.86 13.26 24.65
C TRP A 205 0.37 14.35 25.60
N TYR A 206 -0.29 15.37 25.04
CA TYR A 206 -0.88 16.45 25.80
C TYR A 206 -2.39 16.46 25.56
N ILE A 207 -3.12 16.45 26.68
CA ILE A 207 -4.56 16.69 26.75
C ILE A 207 -4.74 17.95 27.59
N GLU A 208 -5.46 18.93 27.05
CA GLU A 208 -5.74 20.19 27.74
C GLU A 208 -6.45 19.92 29.07
N GLY A 209 -5.98 20.58 30.13
CA GLY A 209 -6.49 20.40 31.50
C GLY A 209 -5.96 19.16 32.25
N GLN A 210 -5.15 18.29 31.64
CA GLN A 210 -4.54 17.14 32.32
C GLN A 210 -3.08 17.35 32.72
N HIS A 211 -2.47 18.46 32.30
CA HIS A 211 -1.09 18.80 32.61
C HIS A 211 -1.01 20.25 33.09
N GLU A 212 -0.13 20.49 34.06
CA GLU A 212 0.26 21.84 34.42
C GLU A 212 1.12 22.43 33.29
N ILE A 213 0.75 23.64 32.84
CA ILE A 213 1.49 24.38 31.82
C ILE A 213 2.32 25.47 32.49
N VAL A 214 3.62 25.42 32.25
CA VAL A 214 4.57 26.44 32.69
C VAL A 214 5.12 27.17 31.46
N TYR A 215 5.11 28.49 31.47
CA TYR A 215 5.70 29.29 30.39
C TYR A 215 7.19 29.49 30.64
N ILE A 216 8.04 28.97 29.77
CA ILE A 216 9.51 29.02 29.91
C ILE A 216 10.08 29.91 28.82
N ASP A 217 11.11 30.69 29.16
CA ASP A 217 11.85 31.49 28.18
C ASP A 217 12.51 30.57 27.15
N THR A 218 12.36 30.87 25.87
CA THR A 218 12.91 30.04 24.80
C THR A 218 14.44 29.93 24.85
N HIS A 219 15.13 30.91 25.45
CA HIS A 219 16.58 30.90 25.67
C HIS A 219 17.02 30.00 26.82
N ASP A 220 16.09 29.59 27.68
CA ASP A 220 16.34 28.63 28.75
C ASP A 220 16.17 27.18 28.30
N ILE A 221 15.67 26.96 27.09
CA ILE A 221 15.44 25.63 26.50
C ILE A 221 16.53 25.30 25.48
N ILE A 222 17.27 24.24 25.76
CA ILE A 222 18.37 23.74 24.93
C ILE A 222 18.05 22.34 24.39
N ILE A 223 18.68 22.02 23.26
CA ILE A 223 18.53 20.72 22.60
C ILE A 223 19.72 19.87 23.00
N THR A 224 19.48 18.81 23.77
CA THR A 224 20.56 17.92 24.24
C THR A 224 20.37 16.46 23.84
N GLU A 225 19.17 16.07 23.41
CA GLU A 225 18.88 14.68 23.05
C GLU A 225 19.21 14.40 21.58
N GLU A 226 19.94 13.31 21.32
CA GLU A 226 20.41 12.92 19.98
C GLU A 226 19.30 12.83 18.94
N ILE A 227 18.09 12.43 19.35
CA ILE A 227 16.94 12.30 18.44
C ILE A 227 16.60 13.62 17.73
N HIS A 228 16.80 14.76 18.40
CA HIS A 228 16.58 16.08 17.82
C HIS A 228 17.77 16.55 16.99
N LEU A 229 18.99 16.11 17.34
CA LEU A 229 20.23 16.44 16.63
C LEU A 229 20.39 15.65 15.32
N ASN A 230 19.94 14.39 15.30
CA ASN A 230 20.03 13.47 14.17
C ASN A 230 18.84 13.60 13.19
N CYS A 231 18.14 14.72 13.20
CA CYS A 231 16.95 14.93 12.38
C CYS A 231 17.31 15.30 10.94
N ASN A 232 16.96 14.44 9.97
CA ASN A 232 17.24 14.68 8.55
C ASN A 232 16.28 15.67 7.86
N SER A 233 15.08 15.87 8.41
CA SER A 233 14.07 16.80 7.86
C SER A 233 12.99 17.11 8.89
N LEU A 234 12.57 18.38 8.97
CA LEU A 234 11.47 18.84 9.81
C LEU A 234 10.29 19.31 8.97
N ASN A 235 9.07 18.98 9.40
CA ASN A 235 7.85 19.45 8.75
C ASN A 235 7.07 20.37 9.70
N PHE A 236 6.96 21.64 9.31
CA PHE A 236 6.27 22.67 10.08
C PHE A 236 4.76 22.78 9.76
N ASN A 237 4.26 22.14 8.69
CA ASN A 237 2.88 22.25 8.21
C ASN A 237 2.39 23.72 8.24
N THR A 238 1.31 24.02 8.97
CA THR A 238 0.74 25.37 9.12
C THR A 238 1.33 26.16 10.28
N LEU A 239 2.26 25.59 11.06
CA LEU A 239 2.77 26.18 12.31
C LEU A 239 3.42 27.55 12.10
N PHE A 240 4.21 27.72 11.02
CA PHE A 240 4.79 29.02 10.68
C PHE A 240 3.75 30.07 10.36
N ARG A 241 2.70 29.71 9.60
CA ARG A 241 1.61 30.63 9.30
C ARG A 241 0.90 31.06 10.58
N THR A 242 0.56 30.09 11.44
CA THR A 242 -0.11 30.39 12.72
C THR A 242 0.77 31.23 13.64
N ALA A 243 2.07 30.95 13.73
CA ALA A 243 3.00 31.74 14.55
C ALA A 243 3.20 33.16 13.98
N ALA A 244 3.26 33.31 12.65
CA ALA A 244 3.34 34.62 12.01
C ALA A 244 2.09 35.49 12.29
N GLU A 245 0.91 34.87 12.30
CA GLU A 245 -0.37 35.54 12.52
C GLU A 245 -0.63 35.84 14.01
N SER A 246 -0.33 34.91 14.90
CA SER A 246 -0.69 34.99 16.33
C SER A 246 0.45 35.42 17.24
N HIS A 247 1.70 35.39 16.75
CA HIS A 247 2.91 35.64 17.53
C HIS A 247 3.03 34.77 18.80
N ALA A 248 2.45 33.56 18.77
CA ALA A 248 2.40 32.66 19.92
C ALA A 248 2.50 31.19 19.49
N ILE A 249 2.96 30.34 20.41
CA ILE A 249 2.87 28.89 20.31
C ILE A 249 1.69 28.42 21.17
N SER A 250 0.66 27.86 20.54
CA SER A 250 -0.58 27.46 21.24
C SER A 250 -0.50 26.09 21.91
N TYR A 251 0.20 25.14 21.31
CA TYR A 251 0.31 23.77 21.82
C TYR A 251 1.65 23.57 22.54
N PRO A 252 1.68 23.01 23.76
CA PRO A 252 2.88 22.97 24.58
C PRO A 252 4.00 22.09 24.02
N ILE A 253 5.21 22.30 24.52
CA ILE A 253 6.37 21.41 24.35
C ILE A 253 6.68 20.68 25.66
N ALA A 254 7.32 19.51 25.59
CA ALA A 254 7.74 18.79 26.79
C ALA A 254 9.22 19.07 27.07
N VAL A 255 9.56 19.38 28.31
CA VAL A 255 10.93 19.71 28.71
C VAL A 255 11.31 19.05 30.04
N ARG A 256 12.61 18.79 30.21
CA ARG A 256 13.18 18.22 31.44
C ARG A 256 14.15 19.20 32.09
N PRO A 257 14.05 19.49 33.40
CA PRO A 257 14.99 20.38 34.08
C PRO A 257 16.41 19.81 34.09
N LEU A 258 17.42 20.68 33.96
CA LEU A 258 18.84 20.30 34.03
C LEU A 258 19.51 20.67 35.38
N GLY A 259 18.74 21.22 36.33
CA GLY A 259 19.23 21.61 37.65
C GLY A 259 20.03 22.92 37.71
N ASN A 260 20.41 23.49 36.56
CA ASN A 260 21.17 24.74 36.44
C ASN A 260 20.30 25.93 35.98
N GLY A 261 18.97 25.84 36.14
CA GLY A 261 18.02 26.83 35.62
C GLY A 261 17.71 26.70 34.12
N LYS A 262 18.36 25.77 33.41
CA LYS A 262 18.04 25.44 32.00
C LYS A 262 17.20 24.17 31.90
N TYR A 263 16.61 23.99 30.73
CA TYR A 263 15.75 22.87 30.38
C TYR A 263 16.23 22.18 29.11
N SER A 264 16.18 20.85 29.10
CA SER A 264 16.38 20.03 27.91
C SER A 264 15.05 19.79 27.21
N LEU A 265 15.03 19.94 25.88
CA LEU A 265 13.86 19.62 25.07
C LEU A 265 13.63 18.11 24.98
N VAL A 266 12.49 17.65 25.46
CA VAL A 266 12.03 16.26 25.37
C VAL A 266 11.18 16.05 24.11
N ALA A 267 10.16 16.89 23.87
CA ALA A 267 9.29 16.77 22.70
C ALA A 267 8.81 18.13 22.18
N GLY A 268 8.56 18.23 20.87
CA GLY A 268 8.04 19.45 20.23
C GLY A 268 9.08 20.33 19.54
N ILE A 269 10.13 19.73 18.97
CA ILE A 269 11.25 20.42 18.30
C ILE A 269 10.81 21.46 17.27
N THR A 270 9.80 21.17 16.44
CA THR A 270 9.31 22.12 15.43
C THR A 270 8.73 23.38 16.05
N ARG A 271 8.12 23.29 17.25
CA ARG A 271 7.56 24.43 17.98
C ARG A 271 8.65 25.27 18.65
N LEU A 272 9.65 24.63 19.26
CA LEU A 272 10.79 25.35 19.81
C LEU A 272 11.53 26.12 18.72
N ILE A 273 11.78 25.49 17.57
CA ILE A 273 12.41 26.14 16.41
C ILE A 273 11.55 27.29 15.91
N THR A 274 10.23 27.07 15.76
CA THR A 274 9.32 28.15 15.34
C THR A 274 9.37 29.32 16.32
N ALA A 275 9.32 29.06 17.62
CA ALA A 275 9.36 30.12 18.63
C ALA A 275 10.64 30.94 18.54
N LYS A 276 11.80 30.28 18.38
CA LYS A 276 13.10 30.95 18.20
C LYS A 276 13.20 31.72 16.88
N LEU A 277 12.61 31.22 15.80
CA LEU A 277 12.64 31.90 14.49
C LEU A 277 11.74 33.13 14.43
N PHE A 278 10.68 33.17 15.22
CA PHE A 278 9.72 34.27 15.27
C PHE A 278 9.91 35.16 16.52
N ASP A 279 11.04 35.04 17.22
CA ASP A 279 11.37 35.81 18.44
C ASP A 279 10.29 35.76 19.53
N ILE A 280 9.58 34.62 19.64
CA ILE A 280 8.60 34.39 20.70
C ILE A 280 9.36 34.12 22.00
N SER A 281 9.29 35.05 22.94
CA SER A 281 10.09 35.03 24.17
C SER A 281 9.79 33.84 25.07
N ARG A 282 8.51 33.45 25.21
CA ARG A 282 8.09 32.36 26.11
C ARG A 282 7.18 31.36 25.40
N VAL A 283 7.36 30.08 25.71
CA VAL A 283 6.56 28.99 25.16
C VAL A 283 5.89 28.17 26.25
N PRO A 284 4.65 27.69 26.04
CA PRO A 284 4.00 26.80 26.99
C PRO A 284 4.73 25.46 27.04
N CYS A 285 5.05 25.00 28.24
CA CYS A 285 5.81 23.79 28.49
C CYS A 285 5.12 22.89 29.50
N VAL A 286 5.26 21.58 29.31
CA VAL A 286 4.99 20.56 30.33
C VAL A 286 6.34 20.07 30.85
N ILE A 287 6.53 20.15 32.17
CA ILE A 287 7.76 19.68 32.82
C ILE A 287 7.64 18.17 33.07
N THR A 288 8.71 17.44 32.75
CA THR A 288 8.78 15.98 32.89
C THR A 288 10.17 15.55 33.33
N ASP A 289 10.27 14.48 34.11
CA ASP A 289 11.55 13.88 34.50
C ASP A 289 12.08 12.87 33.44
N PHE A 290 11.24 12.48 32.50
CA PHE A 290 11.55 11.52 31.44
C PHE A 290 12.48 12.07 30.35
N SER A 291 13.35 11.22 29.81
CA SER A 291 13.96 11.39 28.47
C SER A 291 12.91 11.25 27.36
N ASN A 292 13.23 11.63 26.11
CA ASN A 292 12.30 11.44 24.99
C ASN A 292 11.83 9.99 24.85
N GLU A 293 12.73 9.01 24.97
CA GLU A 293 12.39 7.60 24.80
C GLU A 293 11.41 7.12 25.89
N GLU A 294 11.68 7.48 27.15
CA GLU A 294 10.80 7.16 28.28
C GLU A 294 9.45 7.88 28.17
N PHE A 295 9.47 9.14 27.75
CA PHE A 295 8.29 9.96 27.53
C PHE A 295 7.38 9.35 26.45
N LEU A 296 7.95 8.87 25.36
CA LEU A 296 7.21 8.15 24.32
C LEU A 296 6.64 6.84 24.87
N LYS A 297 7.45 6.03 25.56
CA LYS A 297 7.02 4.74 26.15
C LYS A 297 5.84 4.91 27.10
N GLN A 298 5.91 5.87 28.02
CA GLN A 298 4.84 6.10 28.99
C GLN A 298 3.52 6.56 28.33
N ASN A 299 3.60 7.48 27.38
CA ASN A 299 2.42 7.98 26.68
C ASN A 299 1.80 6.95 25.73
N LEU A 300 2.59 6.04 25.17
CA LEU A 300 2.09 4.89 24.42
C LEU A 300 1.35 3.89 25.33
N VAL A 301 1.87 3.62 26.54
CA VAL A 301 1.21 2.77 27.54
C VAL A 301 -0.10 3.39 28.04
N ASN A 302 -0.14 4.71 28.24
CA ASN A 302 -1.35 5.42 28.67
C ASN A 302 -2.46 5.42 27.60
N MET A 303 -2.12 5.53 26.31
CA MET A 303 -3.11 5.38 25.25
C MET A 303 -3.73 3.97 25.20
N GLY A 304 -2.96 2.93 25.51
CA GLY A 304 -3.48 1.55 25.61
C GLY A 304 -4.47 1.33 26.77
N LYS A 305 -4.41 2.16 27.82
CA LYS A 305 -5.37 2.13 28.94
C LYS A 305 -6.64 2.94 28.66
N ILE A 306 -6.54 4.01 27.85
CA ILE A 306 -7.68 4.86 27.47
C ILE A 306 -8.57 4.17 26.43
N ILE A 307 -8.00 3.35 25.54
CA ILE A 307 -8.76 2.59 24.52
C ILE A 307 -9.52 1.40 25.13
N ASN A 308 -9.14 0.97 26.34
CA ASN A 308 -9.76 -0.15 27.06
C ASN A 308 -10.69 0.30 28.22
N ARG A 309 -11.15 1.55 28.19
CA ARG A 309 -12.27 2.06 29.00
C ARG A 309 -13.39 2.50 28.07
#